data_AF-A0A6C0CNE8-F1
#
_entry.id   AF-A0A6C0CNE8-F1
#
_cell.length_a   1.000
_cell.length_b   1.000
_cell.length_c   1.000
_cell.angle_alpha   90.00
_cell.angle_beta   90.00
_cell.angle_gamma   90.00
#
_symmetry.space_group_name_H-M   'P 1'
#
loop_
_entity.id
_entity.type
_entity.pdbx_description
1 polymer ?
#
loop_
_entity_poly.entity_id
_entity_poly.type
_entity_poly.pdbx_seq_one_letter_code
_entity_poly.pdbx_strand_id
1 'polypeptide(L)'
;MNQQERLDLKKLMKHNDYEDNTEGIRKLKHSDLIMTDIMKLEDLKKELKIVKSEDFEKFNFICKEKCSFLYNSYTDIYNRCIKDELDLGLMTQALVTLKKIENNEIDQQEGSVIMGKVLHRVFVESALKRQEHLESENKVENVPKNEGKSMSWKEYKMSVQK
;
A
#
# COMPACT_ATOMS: atom_id res chain seq x y z
N MET A 1 -4.71 23.13 0.34
CA MET A 1 -5.77 23.41 1.31
C MET A 1 -5.89 24.90 1.45
N ASN A 2 -7.12 25.42 1.45
CA ASN A 2 -7.34 26.83 1.72
C ASN A 2 -7.28 27.10 3.24
N GLN A 3 -7.18 28.37 3.63
CA GLN A 3 -7.04 28.77 5.03
C GLN A 3 -8.25 28.37 5.89
N GLN A 4 -9.43 28.33 5.30
CA GLN A 4 -10.68 27.96 5.97
C GLN A 4 -10.71 26.46 6.30
N GLU A 5 -10.36 25.61 5.34
CA GLU A 5 -10.21 24.16 5.51
C GLU A 5 -9.24 23.81 6.64
N ARG A 6 -8.12 24.54 6.75
CA ARG A 6 -7.14 24.39 7.85
C ARG A 6 -7.76 24.69 9.22
N LEU A 7 -8.53 25.77 9.32
CA LEU A 7 -9.16 26.20 10.58
C LEU A 7 -10.25 25.24 11.04
N ASP A 8 -11.06 24.74 10.09
CA ASP A 8 -12.15 23.82 10.39
C ASP A 8 -11.62 22.44 10.81
N LEU A 9 -10.53 21.97 10.18
CA LEU A 9 -9.84 20.75 10.60
C LEU A 9 -9.29 20.87 12.04
N LYS A 10 -8.68 22.03 12.38
CA LYS A 10 -8.18 22.31 13.73
C LYS A 10 -9.28 22.24 14.80
N LYS A 11 -10.49 22.70 14.48
CA LYS A 11 -11.63 22.66 15.41
C LYS A 11 -12.15 21.23 15.63
N LEU A 12 -12.23 20.43 14.57
CA LEU A 12 -12.65 19.02 14.65
C LEU A 12 -11.70 18.17 15.51
N MET A 13 -10.40 18.44 15.45
CA MET A 13 -9.38 17.65 16.17
C MET A 13 -9.24 17.99 17.65
N LYS A 14 -9.72 19.16 18.11
CA LYS A 14 -9.72 19.54 19.54
C LYS A 14 -10.57 18.64 20.44
N HIS A 15 -11.42 17.79 19.84
CA HIS A 15 -12.25 16.82 20.57
C HIS A 15 -11.58 15.45 20.76
N ASN A 16 -10.40 15.22 20.17
CA ASN A 16 -9.61 14.00 20.34
C ASN A 16 -8.33 14.31 21.14
N ASP A 17 -7.67 13.28 21.68
CA ASP A 17 -6.33 13.33 22.31
C ASP A 17 -5.23 13.65 21.28
N TYR A 18 -5.41 14.74 20.54
CA TYR A 18 -4.52 15.21 19.49
C TYR A 18 -3.35 15.98 20.12
N GLU A 19 -2.18 15.36 20.11
CA GLU A 19 -0.91 16.02 20.41
C GLU A 19 -0.19 16.43 19.13
N ASP A 20 0.10 17.73 19.03
CA ASP A 20 0.88 18.29 17.93
C ASP A 20 2.38 18.05 18.18
N ASN A 21 2.97 17.18 17.39
CA ASN A 21 4.37 16.79 17.40
C ASN A 21 5.16 17.41 16.23
N THR A 22 4.61 18.42 15.55
CA THR A 22 5.23 19.07 14.38
C THR A 22 6.69 19.48 14.67
N GLU A 23 6.94 20.11 15.81
CA GLU A 23 8.30 20.55 16.21
C GLU A 23 9.23 19.37 16.52
N GLY A 24 8.70 18.28 17.07
CA GLY A 24 9.46 17.05 17.28
C GLY A 24 9.93 16.46 15.95
N ILE A 25 9.03 16.38 14.96
CA ILE A 25 9.34 15.89 13.62
C ILE A 25 10.41 16.77 12.95
N ARG A 26 10.26 18.10 13.02
CA ARG A 26 11.22 19.08 12.47
C ARG A 26 12.60 19.01 13.10
N LYS A 27 12.68 18.64 14.38
CA LYS A 27 13.95 18.47 15.09
C LYS A 27 14.65 17.18 14.70
N LEU A 28 13.91 16.08 14.59
CA LEU A 28 14.48 14.75 14.32
C LEU A 28 15.01 14.60 12.89
N LYS A 29 14.23 15.00 11.89
CA LYS A 29 14.60 14.92 10.47
C LYS A 29 15.04 13.52 9.99
N HIS A 30 14.29 12.50 10.36
CA HIS A 30 14.65 11.11 10.07
C HIS A 30 14.20 10.63 8.68
N SER A 31 13.33 11.35 7.97
CA SER A 31 12.75 10.86 6.71
C SER A 31 13.80 10.46 5.66
N ASP A 32 14.85 11.26 5.48
CA ASP A 32 15.95 10.98 4.55
C ASP A 32 16.80 9.77 5.01
N LEU A 33 17.02 9.62 6.31
CA LEU A 33 17.80 8.52 6.87
C LEU A 33 17.06 7.18 6.66
N ILE A 34 15.75 7.16 6.91
CA ILE A 34 14.90 6.00 6.64
C ILE A 34 14.93 5.67 5.15
N MET A 35 14.73 6.68 4.28
CA MET A 35 14.73 6.48 2.83
C MET A 35 16.06 5.90 2.33
N THR A 36 17.18 6.48 2.81
CA THR A 36 18.53 6.05 2.42
C THR A 36 18.77 4.58 2.79
N ASP A 37 18.44 4.18 4.02
CA ASP A 37 18.62 2.80 4.45
C ASP A 37 17.68 1.84 3.72
N ILE A 38 16.43 2.22 3.43
CA ILE A 38 15.51 1.40 2.62
C ILE A 38 16.09 1.17 1.22
N MET A 39 16.52 2.23 0.54
CA MET A 39 17.10 2.10 -0.81
C MET A 39 18.34 1.22 -0.82
N LYS A 40 19.23 1.43 0.16
CA LYS A 40 20.44 0.62 0.33
C LYS A 40 20.11 -0.85 0.59
N LEU A 41 19.08 -1.12 1.40
CA LEU A 41 18.62 -2.47 1.68
C LEU A 41 18.08 -3.16 0.42
N GLU A 42 17.32 -2.44 -0.41
CA GLU A 42 16.84 -2.94 -1.71
C GLU A 42 17.98 -3.24 -2.69
N ASP A 43 19.04 -2.43 -2.69
CA ASP A 43 20.21 -2.68 -3.53
C ASP A 43 21.02 -3.88 -3.02
N LEU A 44 21.21 -4.02 -1.71
CA LEU A 44 21.85 -5.20 -1.11
C LEU A 44 21.10 -6.50 -1.42
N LYS A 45 19.76 -6.48 -1.46
CA LYS A 45 18.96 -7.64 -1.87
C LYS A 45 19.26 -8.08 -3.30
N LYS A 46 19.51 -7.13 -4.20
CA LYS A 46 19.84 -7.40 -5.61
C LYS A 46 21.27 -7.91 -5.73
N GLU A 47 22.22 -7.22 -5.09
CA GLU A 47 23.65 -7.53 -5.15
C GLU A 47 23.99 -8.87 -4.49
N LEU A 48 23.39 -9.16 -3.34
CA LEU A 48 23.68 -10.34 -2.52
C LEU A 48 22.62 -11.44 -2.68
N LYS A 49 21.95 -11.51 -3.84
CA LYS A 49 20.86 -12.46 -4.09
C LYS A 49 21.24 -13.92 -3.82
N ILE A 50 22.46 -14.32 -4.23
CA ILE A 50 22.99 -15.68 -4.01
C ILE A 50 23.18 -15.95 -2.51
N VAL A 51 23.78 -14.99 -1.79
CA VAL A 51 23.98 -15.10 -0.33
C VAL A 51 22.63 -15.18 0.39
N LYS A 52 21.63 -14.39 -0.01
CA LYS A 52 20.27 -14.45 0.55
C LYS A 52 19.66 -15.84 0.43
N SER A 53 19.90 -16.56 -0.68
CA SER A 53 19.37 -17.91 -0.89
C SER A 53 20.17 -19.02 -0.20
N GLU A 54 21.49 -18.88 -0.08
CA GLU A 54 22.36 -19.92 0.48
C GLU A 54 22.55 -19.79 1.99
N ASP A 55 22.64 -18.55 2.51
CA ASP A 55 22.90 -18.25 3.91
C ASP A 55 22.19 -16.94 4.31
N PHE A 56 20.92 -17.10 4.67
CA PHE A 56 20.07 -15.97 5.05
C PHE A 56 20.56 -15.26 6.32
N GLU A 57 21.16 -15.97 7.28
CA GLU A 57 21.68 -15.37 8.51
C GLU A 57 22.85 -14.44 8.21
N LYS A 58 23.78 -14.88 7.36
CA LYS A 58 24.88 -14.03 6.89
C LYS A 58 24.38 -12.83 6.09
N PHE A 59 23.40 -13.03 5.21
CA PHE A 59 22.77 -11.94 4.47
C PHE A 59 22.13 -10.91 5.42
N ASN A 60 21.36 -11.38 6.41
CA ASN A 60 20.70 -10.52 7.39
C ASN A 60 21.72 -9.79 8.27
N PHE A 61 22.81 -10.44 8.68
CA PHE A 61 23.90 -9.79 9.41
C PHE A 61 24.51 -8.63 8.61
N ILE A 62 24.82 -8.84 7.32
CA ILE A 62 25.34 -7.77 6.45
C ILE A 62 24.34 -6.62 6.33
N CYS A 63 23.04 -6.93 6.17
CA CYS A 63 21.99 -5.93 6.06
C CYS A 63 21.86 -5.08 7.33
N LYS A 64 21.90 -5.70 8.51
CA LYS A 64 21.88 -5.00 9.81
C LYS A 64 23.05 -4.04 9.96
N GLU A 65 24.26 -4.49 9.62
CA GLU A 65 25.47 -3.66 9.70
C GLU A 65 25.42 -2.48 8.72
N LYS A 66 24.91 -2.71 7.50
CA LYS A 66 24.87 -1.68 6.45
C LYS A 66 23.71 -0.71 6.58
N CYS A 67 22.61 -1.10 7.22
CA CYS A 67 21.37 -0.33 7.40
C CYS A 67 21.03 -0.22 8.89
N SER A 68 22.03 0.18 9.69
CA SER A 68 21.96 0.15 11.15
C SER A 68 20.99 1.17 11.72
N PHE A 69 20.76 2.30 11.03
CA PHE A 69 19.80 3.29 11.47
C PHE A 69 18.37 2.73 11.41
N LEU A 70 18.01 2.12 10.27
CA LEU A 70 16.71 1.47 10.12
C LEU A 70 16.56 0.30 11.10
N TYR A 71 17.59 -0.53 11.27
CA TYR A 71 17.54 -1.66 12.19
C TYR A 71 17.38 -1.23 13.66
N ASN A 72 18.14 -0.23 14.12
CA ASN A 72 18.18 0.17 15.53
C ASN A 72 17.03 1.09 15.93
N SER A 73 16.59 1.98 15.03
CA SER A 73 15.58 3.00 15.34
C SER A 73 14.19 2.67 14.79
N TYR A 74 14.10 1.80 13.78
CA TYR A 74 12.86 1.48 13.05
C TYR A 74 12.79 0.00 12.68
N THR A 75 13.03 -0.89 13.65
CA THR A 75 13.19 -2.34 13.42
C THR A 75 12.00 -2.99 12.71
N ASP A 76 10.77 -2.52 12.94
CA ASP A 76 9.59 -3.03 12.23
C ASP A 76 9.66 -2.76 10.72
N ILE A 77 10.07 -1.55 10.33
CA ILE A 77 10.28 -1.19 8.92
C ILE A 77 11.38 -2.06 8.32
N TYR A 78 12.52 -2.20 9.02
CA TYR A 78 13.60 -3.08 8.60
C TYR A 78 13.11 -4.51 8.34
N ASN A 79 12.39 -5.09 9.30
CA ASN A 79 11.90 -6.47 9.21
C ASN A 79 10.92 -6.66 8.04
N ARG A 80 9.99 -5.71 7.85
CA ARG A 80 9.05 -5.74 6.72
C ARG A 80 9.76 -5.59 5.39
N CYS A 81 10.79 -4.74 5.30
CA CYS A 81 11.62 -4.67 4.11
C CYS A 81 12.29 -6.03 3.86
N ILE A 82 13.02 -6.61 4.81
CA ILE A 82 13.73 -7.89 4.64
C ILE A 82 12.81 -9.01 4.12
N LYS A 83 11.57 -9.06 4.61
CA LYS A 83 10.56 -10.06 4.24
C LYS A 83 9.79 -9.73 2.95
N ASP A 84 10.09 -8.62 2.30
CA ASP A 84 9.38 -8.14 1.12
C ASP A 84 7.87 -7.88 1.40
N GLU A 85 7.55 -7.49 2.64
CA GLU A 85 6.19 -7.21 3.15
C GLU A 85 5.85 -5.70 3.20
N LEU A 86 6.77 -4.84 2.76
CA LEU A 86 6.60 -3.40 2.76
C LEU A 86 6.20 -2.87 1.36
N ASP A 87 5.09 -2.14 1.28
CA ASP A 87 4.77 -1.35 0.11
C ASP A 87 5.69 -0.12 0.02
N LEU A 88 6.73 -0.23 -0.81
CA LEU A 88 7.73 0.82 -1.01
C LEU A 88 7.12 2.12 -1.59
N GLY A 89 6.06 2.02 -2.38
CA GLY A 89 5.37 3.17 -2.96
C GLY A 89 4.61 3.97 -1.90
N LEU A 90 3.89 3.26 -1.03
CA LEU A 90 3.20 3.87 0.11
C LEU A 90 4.19 4.44 1.12
N MET A 91 5.25 3.70 1.43
CA MET A 91 6.32 4.17 2.33
C MET A 91 6.98 5.44 1.79
N THR A 92 7.27 5.50 0.49
CA THR A 92 7.83 6.69 -0.15
C THR A 92 6.91 7.90 0.02
N GLN A 93 5.60 7.73 -0.18
CA GLN A 93 4.63 8.81 0.02
C GLN A 93 4.58 9.28 1.48
N ALA A 94 4.71 8.36 2.44
CA ALA A 94 4.79 8.69 3.86
C ALA A 94 6.05 9.50 4.19
N LEU A 95 7.22 9.04 3.73
CA LEU A 95 8.50 9.71 3.98
C LEU A 95 8.57 11.09 3.30
N VAL A 96 8.04 11.24 2.08
CA VAL A 96 7.94 12.55 1.42
C VAL A 96 7.01 13.49 2.21
N THR A 97 5.93 12.98 2.79
CA THR A 97 5.04 13.81 3.63
C THR A 97 5.73 14.23 4.92
N LEU A 98 6.46 13.32 5.57
CA LEU A 98 7.31 13.66 6.73
C LEU A 98 8.37 14.70 6.35
N LYS A 99 9.04 14.56 5.21
CA LYS A 99 10.04 15.51 4.71
C LYS A 99 9.48 16.93 4.59
N LYS A 100 8.25 17.07 4.10
CA LYS A 100 7.57 18.38 4.03
C LYS A 100 7.35 19.00 5.41
N ILE A 101 6.97 18.19 6.40
CA ILE A 101 6.83 18.65 7.79
C ILE A 101 8.20 19.09 8.32
N GLU A 102 9.24 18.27 8.11
CA GLU A 102 10.62 18.52 8.52
C GLU A 102 11.21 19.82 7.93
N ASN A 103 10.79 20.16 6.72
CA ASN A 103 11.21 21.37 6.00
C ASN A 103 10.37 22.62 6.33
N ASN A 104 9.41 22.54 7.27
CA ASN A 104 8.45 23.60 7.60
C ASN A 104 7.50 23.97 6.45
N GLU A 105 7.31 23.10 5.45
CA GLU A 105 6.38 23.36 4.35
C GLU A 105 4.91 23.16 4.78
N ILE A 106 4.69 22.18 5.66
CA ILE A 106 3.38 21.85 6.23
C ILE A 106 3.50 21.54 7.72
N ASP A 107 2.38 21.51 8.44
CA ASP A 107 2.30 20.99 9.82
C ASP A 107 1.84 19.52 9.86
N GLN A 108 1.88 18.90 11.04
CA GLN A 108 1.46 17.50 11.21
C GLN A 108 0.02 17.27 10.77
N GLN A 109 -0.90 18.21 11.01
CA GLN A 109 -2.30 18.02 10.67
C GLN A 109 -2.49 17.94 9.16
N GLU A 110 -1.86 18.85 8.45
CA GLU A 110 -1.83 18.83 6.99
C GLU A 110 -1.21 17.54 6.46
N GLY A 111 -0.12 17.09 7.07
CA GLY A 111 0.51 15.81 6.78
C GLY A 111 -0.45 14.63 6.99
N SER A 112 -1.20 14.61 8.10
CA SER A 112 -2.20 13.59 8.38
C SER A 112 -3.34 13.59 7.36
N VAL A 113 -3.79 14.75 6.88
CA VAL A 113 -4.79 14.83 5.80
C VAL A 113 -4.24 14.25 4.50
N ILE A 114 -3.00 14.57 4.15
CA ILE A 114 -2.34 14.01 2.95
C ILE A 114 -2.27 12.49 3.07
N MET A 115 -1.79 11.96 4.19
CA MET A 115 -1.71 10.52 4.40
C MET A 115 -3.08 9.85 4.42
N GLY A 116 -4.09 10.47 5.02
CA GLY A 116 -5.47 9.97 4.99
C GLY A 116 -6.01 9.82 3.56
N LYS A 117 -5.72 10.78 2.68
CA LYS A 117 -6.08 10.68 1.25
C LYS A 117 -5.32 9.54 0.55
N VAL A 118 -4.03 9.37 0.85
CA VAL A 118 -3.25 8.25 0.31
C VAL A 118 -3.87 6.92 0.73
N LEU A 119 -4.16 6.73 2.02
CA LEU A 119 -4.79 5.53 2.54
C LEU A 119 -6.18 5.29 1.93
N HIS A 120 -6.99 6.34 1.79
CA HIS A 120 -8.30 6.22 1.12
C HIS A 120 -8.18 5.68 -0.30
N ARG A 121 -7.24 6.18 -1.10
CA ARG A 121 -6.99 5.67 -2.45
C ARG A 121 -6.55 4.20 -2.44
N VAL A 122 -5.64 3.84 -1.53
CA VAL A 122 -5.10 2.48 -1.45
C VAL A 122 -6.15 1.47 -0.98
N PHE A 123 -7.00 1.83 -0.02
CA PHE A 123 -7.92 0.87 0.61
C PHE A 123 -9.36 0.94 0.13
N VAL A 124 -9.85 2.13 -0.23
CA VAL A 124 -11.26 2.32 -0.62
C VAL A 124 -11.40 2.29 -2.14
N GLU A 125 -10.66 3.16 -2.85
CA GLU A 125 -10.79 3.24 -4.32
C GLU A 125 -10.34 1.95 -5.01
N SER A 126 -9.32 1.26 -4.48
CA SER A 126 -8.87 -0.03 -5.01
C SER A 126 -9.93 -1.13 -4.87
N ALA A 127 -10.65 -1.15 -3.75
CA ALA A 127 -11.72 -2.12 -3.49
C ALA A 127 -12.91 -1.88 -4.44
N LEU A 128 -13.31 -0.62 -4.62
CA LEU A 128 -14.38 -0.24 -5.56
C LEU A 128 -14.03 -0.62 -7.00
N LYS A 129 -12.81 -0.31 -7.46
CA LYS A 129 -12.35 -0.70 -8.81
C LYS A 129 -12.33 -2.21 -9.02
N ARG A 130 -11.96 -2.98 -7.98
CA ARG A 130 -12.00 -4.45 -8.06
C ARG A 130 -13.42 -4.98 -8.19
N GLN A 131 -14.38 -4.39 -7.45
CA GLN A 131 -15.80 -4.72 -7.59
C GLN A 131 -16.30 -4.40 -9.00
N GLU A 132 -16.02 -3.20 -9.52
CA GLU A 132 -16.38 -2.80 -10.89
C GLU A 132 -15.80 -3.75 -11.94
N HIS A 133 -14.55 -4.19 -11.77
CA HIS A 133 -13.92 -5.16 -12.69
C HIS A 133 -14.63 -6.51 -12.66
N LEU A 134 -14.90 -7.04 -11.46
CA LEU A 134 -15.64 -8.30 -11.28
C LEU A 134 -17.06 -8.21 -11.85
N GLU A 135 -17.73 -7.06 -11.71
CA GLU A 135 -19.05 -6.83 -12.31
C GLU A 135 -18.97 -6.74 -13.85
N SER A 136 -17.90 -6.16 -14.39
CA SER A 136 -17.67 -6.08 -15.84
C SER A 136 -17.33 -7.44 -16.46
N GLU A 137 -16.60 -8.30 -15.75
CA GLU A 137 -16.27 -9.67 -16.16
C GLU A 137 -17.47 -10.63 -15.99
N ASN A 138 -18.31 -10.38 -14.98
CA ASN A 138 -19.57 -11.12 -14.77
C ASN A 138 -20.75 -10.59 -15.60
N LYS A 139 -20.52 -9.66 -16.53
CA LYS A 139 -21.42 -9.52 -17.68
C LYS A 139 -21.27 -10.77 -18.53
N VAL A 140 -21.95 -11.83 -18.09
CA VAL A 140 -22.26 -13.03 -18.87
C VAL A 140 -22.64 -12.53 -20.26
N GLU A 141 -21.79 -12.79 -21.25
CA GLU A 141 -22.22 -12.70 -22.64
C GLU A 141 -23.55 -13.44 -22.68
N ASN A 142 -24.61 -12.76 -23.10
CA ASN A 142 -25.89 -13.39 -23.39
C ASN A 142 -25.65 -14.42 -24.49
N VAL A 143 -25.13 -15.60 -24.12
CA VAL A 143 -25.07 -16.74 -25.01
C VAL A 143 -26.54 -16.98 -25.34
N PRO A 144 -26.95 -16.87 -26.61
CA PRO A 144 -28.34 -17.04 -26.97
C PRO A 144 -28.79 -18.38 -26.41
N LYS A 145 -29.79 -18.33 -25.52
CA LYS A 145 -30.34 -19.51 -24.87
C LYS A 145 -30.81 -20.42 -26.01
N ASN A 146 -30.10 -21.52 -26.25
CA ASN A 146 -30.45 -22.43 -27.34
C ASN A 146 -31.88 -22.90 -27.08
N GLU A 147 -32.84 -22.45 -27.90
CA GLU A 147 -34.27 -22.66 -27.65
C GLU A 147 -34.66 -24.14 -27.70
N GLY A 148 -33.72 -25.01 -28.06
CA GLY A 148 -33.96 -26.43 -28.26
C GLY A 148 -34.88 -26.64 -29.46
N LYS A 149 -34.82 -27.82 -30.07
CA LYS A 149 -35.87 -28.17 -31.03
C LYS A 149 -37.12 -28.51 -30.23
N SER A 150 -38.23 -27.85 -30.49
CA SER A 150 -39.54 -28.29 -29.99
C SER A 150 -39.83 -29.64 -30.62
N MET A 151 -39.64 -30.71 -29.84
CA MET A 151 -39.87 -32.08 -30.26
C MET A 151 -40.88 -32.70 -29.31
N SER A 152 -41.93 -33.29 -29.85
CA SER A 152 -42.89 -34.02 -29.04
C SER A 152 -42.28 -35.33 -28.53
N TRP A 153 -42.81 -35.84 -27.41
CA TRP A 153 -42.37 -37.12 -26.85
C TRP A 153 -42.46 -38.30 -27.82
N LYS A 154 -43.39 -38.26 -28.79
CA LYS A 154 -43.50 -39.29 -29.84
C LYS A 154 -42.31 -39.25 -30.80
N GLU A 155 -41.93 -38.05 -31.24
CA GLU A 155 -40.81 -37.85 -32.18
C GLU A 155 -39.47 -38.19 -31.53
N TYR A 156 -39.30 -37.87 -30.25
CA TYR A 156 -38.10 -38.26 -29.49
C TYR A 156 -37.94 -39.79 -29.45
N LYS A 157 -39.00 -40.52 -29.08
CA LYS A 157 -38.94 -41.99 -29.02
C LYS A 157 -38.59 -42.63 -30.36
N MET A 158 -39.13 -42.12 -31.46
CA MET A 158 -38.78 -42.60 -32.80
C MET A 158 -37.31 -42.32 -33.16
N SER A 159 -36.75 -41.19 -32.71
CA SER A 159 -35.36 -40.82 -32.99
C SER A 159 -34.32 -41.66 -32.24
N VAL A 160 -34.70 -42.25 -31.09
CA VAL A 160 -33.81 -43.05 -30.22
C VAL A 160 -33.78 -44.53 -30.63
N GLN A 161 -34.73 -44.99 -31.46
CA GLN A 161 -34.96 -46.41 -31.74
C GLN A 161 -34.33 -46.91 -33.06
N LYS A 162 -33.12 -46.42 -33.37
CA LYS A 162 -32.30 -46.91 -34.50
C LYS A 162 -31.06 -47.64 -34.00
#